data_AF-A0AB40D0B0-F1
#
_entry.id   AF-A0AB40D0B0-F1
#
_cell.length_a   1.000
_cell.length_b   1.000
_cell.length_c   1.000
_cell.angle_alpha   90.00
_cell.angle_beta   90.00
_cell.angle_gamma   90.00
#
_symmetry.space_group_name_H-M   'P 1'
#
loop_
_entity.id
_entity.type
_entity.pdbx_description
1 polymer ?
#
loop_
_entity_poly.entity_id
_entity_poly.type
_entity_poly.pdbx_seq_one_letter_code
_entity_poly.pdbx_strand_id
1 'polypeptide(L)'
;MALDGSTRSRASSPASPPLIPPIPHSLLSMDKARKLGMLKKFQVGRCSEATVSDAFKKQSSILRYLGGIDPSGQNIQLSHKQDAMKHCGCTMSEVEHILAKYTWAKEAQQKIENLQKEGKPIPKSFNEVQKLMGSTPLDVARSNLAKNGQISRNALCPCKSGKKYKRCCGMT
;
A
#
# COMPACT_ATOMS: atom_id res chain seq x y z
N MET A 1 1.17 -63.31 -15.04
CA MET A 1 2.21 -62.76 -14.14
C MET A 1 2.51 -61.31 -14.53
N ALA A 2 2.52 -60.41 -13.52
CA ALA A 2 3.01 -59.00 -13.43
C ALA A 2 2.52 -58.00 -14.51
N LEU A 3 1.72 -56.96 -14.22
CA LEU A 3 1.93 -55.73 -13.41
C LEU A 3 3.17 -54.91 -13.80
N ASP A 4 2.93 -53.65 -14.18
CA ASP A 4 3.66 -52.39 -13.88
C ASP A 4 3.33 -51.36 -15.00
N GLY A 5 2.71 -50.20 -14.79
CA GLY A 5 2.87 -49.27 -13.67
C GLY A 5 3.87 -48.18 -14.04
N SER A 6 3.52 -47.22 -14.90
CA SER A 6 4.34 -46.01 -15.08
C SER A 6 3.48 -44.74 -14.97
N THR A 7 3.66 -44.10 -13.82
CA THR A 7 3.09 -42.81 -13.43
C THR A 7 4.16 -41.72 -13.55
N ARG A 8 3.71 -40.48 -13.79
CA ARG A 8 4.42 -39.19 -13.64
C ARG A 8 5.45 -38.88 -14.74
N SER A 9 5.60 -37.65 -15.22
CA SER A 9 5.51 -36.39 -14.49
C SER A 9 4.98 -35.26 -15.37
N ARG A 10 3.89 -34.63 -14.94
CA ARG A 10 3.52 -33.29 -15.35
C ARG A 10 4.61 -32.36 -14.81
N ALA A 11 5.40 -31.77 -15.71
CA ALA A 11 6.35 -30.74 -15.33
C ALA A 11 5.57 -29.60 -14.68
N SER A 12 5.69 -29.48 -13.36
CA SER A 12 5.18 -28.34 -12.61
C SER A 12 5.91 -27.10 -13.09
N SER A 13 5.18 -26.20 -13.77
CA SER A 13 5.65 -24.87 -14.14
C SER A 13 6.34 -24.20 -12.94
N PRO A 14 7.41 -23.42 -13.17
CA PRO A 14 8.09 -22.71 -12.10
C PRO A 14 7.08 -21.77 -11.42
N ALA A 15 6.91 -21.97 -10.11
CA ALA A 15 6.04 -21.17 -9.28
C ALA A 15 6.39 -19.69 -9.42
N SER A 16 5.42 -18.91 -9.88
CA SER A 16 5.51 -17.45 -9.92
C SER A 16 5.88 -16.93 -8.54
N PRO A 17 6.90 -16.05 -8.41
CA PRO A 17 7.30 -15.52 -7.12
C PRO A 17 6.13 -14.78 -6.44
N PRO A 18 5.99 -14.89 -5.10
CA PRO A 18 4.90 -14.29 -4.37
C PRO A 18 4.91 -12.76 -4.57
N LEU A 19 3.75 -12.23 -4.95
CA LEU A 19 3.57 -10.81 -5.30
C LEU A 19 3.78 -9.86 -4.10
N ILE A 20 3.90 -10.37 -2.87
CA ILE A 20 4.01 -9.56 -1.66
C ILE A 20 4.91 -10.26 -0.61
N PRO A 21 6.15 -9.78 -0.35
CA PRO A 21 7.00 -10.32 0.71
C PRO A 21 6.63 -9.79 2.12
N PRO A 22 6.90 -10.56 3.21
CA PRO A 22 6.53 -10.22 4.59
C PRO A 22 7.37 -9.10 5.24
N ILE A 23 6.91 -8.60 6.39
CA ILE A 23 7.06 -7.24 6.94
C ILE A 23 8.48 -6.64 7.10
N PRO A 24 9.55 -7.32 7.59
CA PRO A 24 10.88 -6.69 7.70
C PRO A 24 11.50 -6.44 6.32
N HIS A 25 10.96 -7.07 5.29
CA HIS A 25 11.35 -6.85 3.92
C HIS A 25 10.65 -5.65 3.29
N SER A 26 9.69 -4.92 3.84
CA SER A 26 9.00 -3.88 3.02
C SER A 26 9.91 -2.69 2.60
N LEU A 27 10.68 -2.10 3.53
CA LEU A 27 11.69 -1.08 3.19
C LEU A 27 12.87 -1.71 2.43
N LEU A 28 13.31 -2.89 2.88
CA LEU A 28 14.40 -3.64 2.26
C LEU A 28 14.06 -4.15 0.84
N SER A 29 12.80 -4.42 0.56
CA SER A 29 12.21 -4.94 -0.69
C SER A 29 12.03 -3.82 -1.68
N MET A 30 11.69 -2.61 -1.23
CA MET A 30 11.66 -1.45 -2.11
C MET A 30 13.08 -1.11 -2.59
N ASP A 31 14.05 -1.06 -1.67
CA ASP A 31 15.46 -0.83 -2.01
C ASP A 31 16.08 -2.01 -2.79
N LYS A 32 15.73 -3.26 -2.47
CA LYS A 32 16.15 -4.45 -3.25
C LYS A 32 15.47 -4.49 -4.62
N ALA A 33 14.17 -4.23 -4.74
CA ALA A 33 13.45 -4.21 -6.02
C ALA A 33 13.94 -3.07 -6.93
N ARG A 34 14.37 -1.94 -6.35
CA ARG A 34 15.09 -0.87 -7.06
C ARG A 34 16.48 -1.34 -7.51
N LYS A 35 17.29 -1.91 -6.61
CA LYS A 35 18.62 -2.45 -6.94
C LYS A 35 18.58 -3.59 -7.96
N LEU A 36 17.52 -4.38 -7.96
CA LEU A 36 17.29 -5.49 -8.89
C LEU A 36 16.59 -5.06 -10.18
N GLY A 37 16.31 -3.76 -10.38
CA GLY A 37 15.68 -3.23 -11.59
C GLY A 37 14.25 -3.73 -11.86
N MET A 38 13.63 -4.45 -10.90
CA MET A 38 12.32 -5.07 -11.06
C MET A 38 11.20 -4.04 -11.26
N LEU A 39 11.39 -2.82 -10.74
CA LEU A 39 10.46 -1.71 -10.89
C LEU A 39 10.42 -1.11 -12.31
N LYS A 40 11.44 -1.34 -13.16
CA LYS A 40 11.45 -0.82 -14.54
C LYS A 40 10.28 -1.36 -15.38
N LYS A 41 9.84 -2.60 -15.11
CA LYS A 41 8.68 -3.21 -15.79
C LYS A 41 7.34 -2.59 -15.41
N PHE A 42 7.30 -1.89 -14.27
CA PHE A 42 6.12 -1.21 -13.75
C PHE A 42 6.19 0.31 -13.90
N GLN A 43 7.26 0.83 -14.52
CA GLN A 43 7.39 2.23 -14.91
C GLN A 43 6.51 2.48 -16.14
N VAL A 44 5.20 2.42 -15.93
CA VAL A 44 4.20 2.71 -16.96
C VAL A 44 3.98 4.22 -16.94
N GLY A 45 4.53 4.93 -17.93
CA GLY A 45 4.33 6.37 -18.11
C GLY A 45 5.61 7.17 -18.34
N ARG A 46 5.44 8.48 -18.55
CA ARG A 46 6.49 9.43 -18.97
C ARG A 46 7.27 10.04 -17.79
N CYS A 47 7.56 9.25 -16.75
CA CYS A 47 8.31 9.72 -15.58
C CYS A 47 9.76 9.24 -15.64
N SER A 48 10.72 10.15 -15.43
CA SER A 48 12.13 9.79 -15.40
C SER A 48 12.46 8.87 -14.22
N GLU A 49 13.47 8.02 -14.37
CA GLU A 49 13.96 7.15 -13.28
C GLU A 49 14.38 7.98 -12.05
N ALA A 50 14.98 9.16 -12.27
CA ALA A 50 15.36 10.08 -11.23
C ALA A 50 14.14 10.56 -10.41
N THR A 51 13.07 10.98 -11.08
CA THR A 51 11.82 11.42 -10.42
C THR A 51 11.21 10.30 -9.56
N VAL A 52 11.23 9.07 -10.06
CA VAL A 52 10.72 7.90 -9.34
C VAL A 52 11.61 7.58 -8.12
N SER A 53 12.93 7.62 -8.29
CA SER A 53 13.89 7.43 -7.21
C SER A 53 13.72 8.45 -6.09
N ASP A 54 13.55 9.73 -6.42
CA ASP A 54 13.40 10.79 -5.42
C ASP A 54 12.06 10.69 -4.69
N ALA A 55 10.99 10.33 -5.40
CA ALA A 55 9.72 10.00 -4.76
C ALA A 55 9.86 8.84 -3.75
N PHE A 56 10.59 7.77 -4.10
CA PHE A 56 10.83 6.66 -3.19
C PHE A 56 11.69 7.03 -1.98
N LYS A 57 12.74 7.85 -2.15
CA LYS A 57 13.54 8.36 -1.03
C LYS A 57 12.67 9.14 -0.05
N LYS A 58 11.79 10.01 -0.57
CA LYS A 58 10.87 10.79 0.26
C LYS A 58 9.88 9.89 1.00
N GLN A 59 9.31 8.89 0.32
CA GLN A 59 8.43 7.89 0.94
C GLN A 59 9.14 7.11 2.05
N SER A 60 10.36 6.65 1.80
CA SER A 60 11.19 5.91 2.77
C SER A 60 11.53 6.78 3.98
N SER A 61 11.87 8.06 3.79
CA SER A 61 12.15 8.99 4.88
C SER A 61 10.95 9.17 5.81
N ILE A 62 9.77 9.37 5.24
CA ILE A 62 8.52 9.54 6.01
C ILE A 62 8.18 8.26 6.79
N LEU A 63 8.26 7.09 6.15
CA LEU A 63 8.00 5.81 6.82
C LEU A 63 9.03 5.49 7.89
N ARG A 64 10.31 5.80 7.67
CA ARG A 64 11.36 5.62 8.68
C ARG A 64 11.10 6.50 9.89
N TYR A 65 10.76 7.77 9.69
CA TYR A 65 10.49 8.71 10.78
C TYR A 65 9.27 8.24 11.60
N LEU A 66 8.13 8.00 10.93
CA LEU A 66 6.92 7.54 11.60
C LEU A 66 7.06 6.16 12.23
N GLY A 67 7.81 5.26 11.58
CA GLY A 67 8.08 3.92 12.10
C GLY A 67 8.98 3.89 13.35
N GLY A 68 9.78 4.94 13.56
CA GLY A 68 10.51 5.15 14.82
C GLY A 68 9.59 5.53 15.98
N ILE A 69 8.41 6.08 15.69
CA ILE A 69 7.38 6.43 16.69
C ILE A 69 6.47 5.23 16.93
N ASP A 70 5.88 4.69 15.86
CA ASP A 70 5.06 3.49 15.91
C ASP A 70 5.30 2.64 14.65
N PRO A 71 6.00 1.49 14.77
CA PRO A 71 6.24 0.61 13.64
C PRO A 71 4.96 -0.03 13.12
N SER A 72 3.88 -0.04 13.92
CA SER A 72 2.61 -0.62 13.49
C SER A 72 1.85 0.26 12.51
N GLY A 73 2.07 1.59 12.56
CA GLY A 73 1.38 2.61 11.78
C GLY A 73 -0.06 2.88 12.20
N GLN A 74 -0.56 2.22 13.25
CA GLN A 74 -1.95 2.35 13.73
C GLN A 74 -2.11 3.46 14.76
N ASN A 75 -1.06 3.76 15.54
CA ASN A 75 -1.07 4.75 16.62
C ASN A 75 -0.31 6.03 16.24
N ILE A 76 -0.53 6.53 15.02
CA ILE A 76 0.08 7.76 14.54
C ILE A 76 -0.90 8.93 14.69
N GLN A 77 -0.65 9.77 15.70
CA GLN A 77 -1.44 10.97 15.99
C GLN A 77 -1.12 12.13 15.03
N LEU A 78 -1.98 13.16 15.02
CA LEU A 78 -1.81 14.36 14.19
C LEU A 78 -0.50 15.10 14.48
N SER A 79 -0.09 15.18 15.75
CA SER A 79 1.20 15.75 16.18
C SER A 79 2.38 15.07 15.48
N HIS A 80 2.42 13.74 15.51
CA HIS A 80 3.46 12.94 14.86
C HIS A 80 3.52 13.20 13.34
N LYS A 81 2.36 13.40 12.70
CA LYS A 81 2.28 13.73 11.27
C LYS A 81 2.81 15.13 10.98
N GLN A 82 2.50 16.11 11.84
CA GLN A 82 3.04 17.47 11.73
C GLN A 82 4.56 17.50 11.94
N ASP A 83 5.09 16.69 12.86
CA ASP A 83 6.53 16.60 13.09
C ASP A 83 7.24 15.91 11.92
N ALA A 84 6.63 14.88 11.34
CA ALA A 84 7.11 14.24 10.10
C ALA A 84 7.15 15.22 8.91
N MET A 85 6.16 16.11 8.80
CA MET A 85 6.15 17.16 7.77
C MET A 85 7.37 18.07 7.89
N LYS A 86 7.66 18.55 9.11
CA LYS A 86 8.80 19.42 9.40
C LYS A 86 10.12 18.69 9.15
N HIS A 87 10.25 17.46 9.66
CA HIS A 87 11.47 16.67 9.56
C HIS A 87 11.79 16.27 8.11
N CYS A 88 10.78 15.89 7.32
CA CYS A 88 10.97 15.37 5.97
C CYS A 88 10.77 16.41 4.86
N GLY A 89 10.48 17.68 5.20
CA GLY A 89 10.20 18.73 4.21
C GLY A 89 9.03 18.35 3.29
N CYS A 90 7.92 17.87 3.86
CA CYS A 90 6.80 17.32 3.10
C CYS A 90 5.44 17.89 3.54
N THR A 91 4.43 17.67 2.70
CA THR A 91 3.06 18.13 2.96
C THR A 91 2.27 17.11 3.77
N MET A 92 1.25 17.55 4.49
CA MET A 92 0.36 16.66 5.25
C MET A 92 -0.28 15.59 4.33
N SER A 93 -0.63 15.98 3.10
CA SER A 93 -1.20 15.07 2.11
C SER A 93 -0.21 13.97 1.72
N GLU A 94 1.08 14.27 1.59
CA GLU A 94 2.10 13.27 1.32
C GLU A 94 2.24 12.29 2.49
N VAL A 95 2.29 12.80 3.72
CA VAL A 95 2.36 11.98 4.94
C VAL A 95 1.17 11.03 5.02
N GLU A 96 -0.05 11.54 4.86
CA GLU A 96 -1.28 10.71 4.90
C GLU A 96 -1.35 9.70 3.75
N HIS A 97 -0.97 10.10 2.53
CA HIS A 97 -0.95 9.19 1.39
C HIS A 97 0.03 8.02 1.61
N ILE A 98 1.19 8.30 2.19
CA ILE A 98 2.22 7.28 2.45
C ILE A 98 1.78 6.37 3.58
N LEU A 99 1.29 6.94 4.68
CA LEU A 99 0.80 6.18 5.81
C LEU A 99 -0.38 5.29 5.42
N ALA A 100 -1.34 5.81 4.64
CA ALA A 100 -2.47 5.04 4.14
C ALA A 100 -2.05 3.88 3.22
N LYS A 101 -1.02 4.06 2.37
CA LYS A 101 -0.46 2.95 1.60
C LYS A 101 0.13 1.87 2.49
N TYR A 102 0.86 2.28 3.52
CA TYR A 102 1.49 1.35 4.46
C TYR A 102 0.46 0.56 5.28
N THR A 103 -0.49 1.25 5.92
CA THR A 103 -1.50 0.59 6.76
C THR A 103 -2.42 -0.31 5.94
N TRP A 104 -2.88 0.16 4.77
CA TRP A 104 -3.69 -0.67 3.87
C TRP A 104 -2.93 -1.92 3.41
N ALA A 105 -1.65 -1.78 3.04
CA ALA A 105 -0.84 -2.93 2.61
C ALA A 105 -0.67 -3.95 3.73
N LYS A 106 -0.44 -3.49 4.97
CA LYS A 106 -0.31 -4.35 6.15
C LYS A 106 -1.62 -5.08 6.47
N GLU A 107 -2.75 -4.37 6.45
CA GLU A 107 -4.06 -4.97 6.67
C GLU A 107 -4.42 -5.97 5.56
N ALA A 108 -4.08 -5.66 4.31
CA ALA A 108 -4.27 -6.56 3.18
C ALA A 108 -3.41 -7.83 3.33
N GLN A 109 -2.15 -7.70 3.72
CA GLN A 109 -1.28 -8.84 4.03
C GLN A 109 -1.88 -9.70 5.14
N GLN A 110 -2.32 -9.09 6.23
CA GLN A 110 -2.90 -9.81 7.36
C GLN A 110 -4.17 -10.58 6.95
N LYS A 111 -5.05 -9.98 6.14
CA LYS A 111 -6.23 -10.68 5.62
C LYS A 111 -5.84 -11.84 4.71
N ILE A 112 -4.84 -11.67 3.85
CA ILE A 112 -4.36 -12.73 2.97
C ILE A 112 -3.75 -13.88 3.78
N GLU A 113 -2.95 -13.59 4.80
CA GLU A 113 -2.39 -14.60 5.72
C GLU A 113 -3.49 -15.34 6.48
N ASN A 114 -4.55 -14.65 6.91
CA ASN A 114 -5.69 -15.30 7.55
C ASN A 114 -6.44 -16.23 6.58
N LEU A 115 -6.65 -15.82 5.33
CA LEU A 115 -7.24 -16.69 4.29
C LEU A 115 -6.38 -17.94 4.03
N GLN A 116 -5.05 -17.80 4.05
CA GLN A 116 -4.13 -18.92 3.92
C GLN A 116 -4.28 -19.92 5.07
N LYS A 117 -4.35 -19.43 6.31
CA LYS A 117 -4.57 -20.27 7.51
C LYS A 117 -5.91 -20.99 7.48
N GLU A 118 -6.94 -20.33 6.98
CA GLU A 118 -8.29 -20.89 6.82
C GLU A 118 -8.44 -21.82 5.60
N GLY A 119 -7.39 -21.99 4.77
CA GLY A 119 -7.43 -22.82 3.57
C GLY A 119 -8.26 -22.24 2.41
N LYS A 120 -8.61 -20.95 2.48
CA LYS A 120 -9.37 -20.23 1.43
C LYS A 120 -8.45 -19.85 0.27
N PRO A 121 -8.98 -19.69 -0.95
CA PRO A 121 -8.18 -19.30 -2.11
C PRO A 121 -7.52 -17.93 -1.90
N ILE A 122 -6.20 -17.90 -2.10
CA ILE A 122 -5.39 -16.69 -2.00
C ILE A 122 -5.67 -15.83 -3.24
N PRO A 123 -5.93 -14.51 -3.07
CA PRO A 123 -6.10 -13.62 -4.21
C PRO A 123 -4.81 -13.56 -5.03
N LYS A 124 -4.93 -13.77 -6.34
CA LYS A 124 -3.78 -13.84 -7.27
C LYS A 124 -3.51 -12.51 -7.96
N SER A 125 -4.45 -11.58 -7.89
CA SER A 125 -4.38 -10.28 -8.54
C SER A 125 -4.66 -9.14 -7.57
N PHE A 126 -4.06 -7.98 -7.84
CA PHE A 126 -4.32 -6.77 -7.05
C PHE A 126 -5.80 -6.37 -7.06
N ASN A 127 -6.51 -6.59 -8.17
CA ASN A 127 -7.95 -6.33 -8.27
C ASN A 127 -8.76 -7.21 -7.30
N GLU A 128 -8.39 -8.47 -7.14
CA GLU A 128 -9.01 -9.34 -6.12
C GLU A 128 -8.71 -8.86 -4.70
N VAL A 129 -7.47 -8.42 -4.44
CA VAL A 129 -7.10 -7.83 -3.15
C VAL A 129 -7.92 -6.57 -2.86
N GLN A 130 -8.13 -5.70 -3.86
CA GLN A 130 -8.98 -4.51 -3.71
C GLN A 130 -10.44 -4.88 -3.39
N LYS A 131 -10.99 -5.91 -4.05
CA LYS A 131 -12.35 -6.41 -3.77
C LYS A 131 -12.45 -6.98 -2.35
N LEU A 132 -11.45 -7.74 -1.91
CA LEU A 132 -11.37 -8.29 -0.56
C LEU A 132 -11.27 -7.19 0.51
N MET A 133 -10.52 -6.12 0.23
CA MET A 133 -10.33 -5.00 1.14
C MET A 133 -11.50 -4.01 1.14
N GLY A 134 -12.32 -3.98 0.08
CA GLY A 134 -13.45 -3.05 -0.07
C GLY A 134 -13.06 -1.58 -0.23
N SER A 135 -11.75 -1.28 -0.34
CA SER A 135 -11.20 0.07 -0.38
C SER A 135 -9.85 0.08 -1.08
N THR A 136 -9.42 1.26 -1.53
CA THR A 136 -8.07 1.50 -2.03
C THR A 136 -7.25 2.32 -1.04
N PRO A 137 -5.91 2.26 -1.08
CA PRO A 137 -5.06 3.14 -0.26
C PRO A 137 -5.39 4.63 -0.41
N LEU A 138 -5.81 5.04 -1.61
CA LEU A 138 -6.18 6.43 -1.89
C LEU A 138 -7.51 6.81 -1.24
N ASP A 139 -8.49 5.88 -1.19
CA ASP A 139 -9.74 6.10 -0.47
C ASP A 139 -9.48 6.29 1.03
N VAL A 140 -8.59 5.47 1.61
CA VAL A 140 -8.17 5.59 3.02
C VAL A 140 -7.51 6.94 3.27
N ALA A 141 -6.56 7.34 2.41
CA ALA A 141 -5.86 8.61 2.56
C ALA A 141 -6.79 9.82 2.49
N ARG A 142 -7.72 9.83 1.52
CA ARG A 142 -8.74 10.89 1.41
C ARG A 142 -9.63 10.95 2.64
N SER A 143 -10.03 9.79 3.16
CA SER A 143 -10.87 9.70 4.35
C SER A 143 -10.15 10.25 5.59
N ASN A 144 -8.86 9.98 5.75
CA ASN A 144 -8.05 10.53 6.84
C ASN A 144 -7.87 12.05 6.72
N LEU A 145 -7.59 12.55 5.51
CA LEU A 145 -7.51 14.00 5.28
C LEU A 145 -8.83 14.71 5.60
N ALA A 146 -9.97 14.08 5.31
CA ALA A 146 -11.28 14.60 5.65
C ALA A 146 -11.48 14.73 7.17
N LYS A 147 -11.12 13.68 7.91
CA LYS A 147 -11.22 13.65 9.38
C LYS A 147 -10.33 14.71 10.03
N ASN A 148 -9.18 14.98 9.42
CA ASN A 148 -8.21 15.97 9.92
C ASN A 148 -8.47 17.39 9.40
N GLY A 149 -9.61 17.65 8.74
CA GLY A 149 -9.97 18.97 8.22
C GLY A 149 -9.08 19.48 7.08
N GLN A 150 -8.29 18.60 6.47
CA GLN A 150 -7.33 18.93 5.39
C GLN A 150 -7.95 18.79 3.99
N ILE A 151 -9.26 18.58 3.88
CA ILE A 151 -9.97 18.58 2.60
C ILE A 151 -10.43 20.00 2.25
N SER A 152 -10.09 20.44 1.04
CA SER A 152 -10.65 21.68 0.47
C SER A 152 -12.17 21.60 0.38
N ARG A 153 -12.85 22.66 0.81
CA ARG A 153 -14.31 22.80 0.74
C ARG A 153 -14.89 22.53 -0.66
N ASN A 154 -14.13 22.80 -1.72
CA ASN A 154 -14.57 22.59 -3.11
C ASN A 154 -14.20 21.20 -3.69
N ALA A 155 -13.37 20.41 -3.02
CA ALA A 155 -13.02 19.07 -3.47
C ALA A 155 -14.22 18.10 -3.44
N LEU A 156 -14.14 17.00 -4.18
CA LEU A 156 -15.16 15.95 -4.12
C LEU A 156 -15.20 15.31 -2.74
N CYS A 157 -16.41 15.03 -2.26
CA CYS A 157 -16.61 14.43 -0.95
C CYS A 157 -16.08 12.98 -0.93
N PRO A 158 -15.27 12.59 0.07
CA PRO A 158 -14.68 11.26 0.16
C PRO A 158 -15.71 10.15 0.43
N CYS A 159 -16.94 10.47 0.85
CA CYS A 159 -18.02 9.49 1.03
C CYS A 159 -18.63 8.97 -0.29
N LYS A 160 -18.04 9.34 -1.45
CA LYS A 160 -18.46 8.89 -2.78
C LYS A 160 -19.89 9.32 -3.18
N SER A 161 -20.45 10.33 -2.51
CA SER A 161 -21.78 10.90 -2.83
C SER A 161 -21.83 11.72 -4.13
N GLY A 162 -20.70 11.95 -4.79
CA GLY A 162 -20.59 12.81 -5.97
C GLY A 162 -20.70 14.32 -5.68
N LYS A 163 -21.00 14.72 -4.45
CA LYS A 163 -21.15 16.12 -4.03
C LYS A 163 -19.79 16.74 -3.66
N LYS A 164 -19.68 18.08 -3.74
CA LYS A 164 -18.54 18.83 -3.16
C LYS A 164 -18.54 18.65 -1.64
N TYR A 165 -17.36 18.62 -1.00
CA TYR A 165 -17.22 18.39 0.44
C TYR A 165 -18.07 19.38 1.26
N LYS A 166 -18.03 20.67 0.92
CA LYS A 166 -18.86 21.71 1.57
C LYS A 166 -20.38 21.54 1.42
N ARG A 167 -20.84 20.68 0.51
CA ARG A 167 -22.27 20.38 0.26
C ARG A 167 -22.63 18.94 0.70
N CYS A 168 -21.79 18.32 1.51
CA CYS A 168 -21.95 16.96 2.00
C CYS A 168 -21.36 16.85 3.40
N CYS A 169 -20.35 15.99 3.62
CA CYS A 169 -19.78 15.75 4.95
C CYS A 169 -19.09 16.97 5.59
N GLY A 170 -18.80 18.04 4.83
CA GLY A 170 -18.25 19.30 5.33
C GLY A 170 -19.30 20.41 5.49
N MET A 171 -20.58 20.06 5.56
CA MET A 171 -21.66 20.97 5.99
C MET A 171 -21.54 21.17 7.50
N THR A 172 -20.76 22.18 7.87
CA THR A 172 -20.68 22.77 9.21
C THR A 172 -21.18 24.20 9.11
#